data_AF-A0A7V1V553-F1
#
_entry.id   AF-A0A7V1V553-F1
#
_cell.length_a   1.000
_cell.length_b   1.000
_cell.length_c   1.000
_cell.angle_alpha   90.00
_cell.angle_beta   90.00
_cell.angle_gamma   90.00
#
_symmetry.space_group_name_H-M   'P 1'
#
loop_
_entity.id
_entity.type
_entity.pdbx_description
1 polymer ?
#
loop_
_entity_poly.entity_id
_entity_poly.type
_entity_poly.pdbx_seq_one_letter_code
_entity_poly.pdbx_strand_id
1 'polypeptide(L)'
;MTKAVRIVLFIMVVSLSGPAADAQAPAPQPPSGPQIIQVDARFQHAVAGQAVFVIEGEVRTLSVPAEAKSLQARLQAYQPGDWLILDVAQDGDTLILQEATAGTIDVTRWHRVGVLLGVALGLLLFLSALFRGNPFAVLIGEDGRYSSSKFQVAVWFFVLIVTYLAALWLRWKQGGAEFIGGVNIPENLLLLSGISAFTFAAAKGITTAKVDVARQSGDTRVKAEVKPEERKLLANLVSNDQGRPDLGDTQMLIIMLVAVGTYFAEAFKFLGAMPLLHTVMLPDVDTTILATFGLGQGAYLTKKYAGRVGEA
;
A
#
# COMPACT_ATOMS: atom_id res chain seq x y z
N MET A 1 51.50 -0.93 5.50
CA MET A 1 50.83 -1.12 6.80
C MET A 1 49.34 -1.05 6.56
N THR A 2 48.65 -2.11 6.98
CA THR A 2 47.38 -2.62 6.47
C THR A 2 46.15 -1.93 7.07
N LYS A 3 45.11 -1.73 6.26
CA LYS A 3 43.80 -1.13 6.61
C LYS A 3 43.04 -1.87 7.75
N ALA A 4 43.51 -3.05 8.16
CA ALA A 4 42.96 -3.83 9.27
C ALA A 4 43.01 -3.12 10.65
N VAL A 5 43.82 -2.07 10.81
CA VAL A 5 43.94 -1.35 12.09
C VAL A 5 42.83 -0.29 12.29
N ARG A 6 42.04 0.04 11.26
CA ARG A 6 41.00 1.09 11.38
C ARG A 6 39.72 0.67 12.11
N ILE A 7 39.42 -0.63 12.19
CA ILE A 7 38.23 -1.12 12.92
C ILE A 7 38.46 -1.07 14.44
N VAL A 8 39.70 -1.23 14.91
CA VAL A 8 40.02 -1.12 16.35
C VAL A 8 40.06 0.34 16.82
N LEU A 9 40.34 1.30 15.92
CA LEU A 9 40.55 2.69 16.31
C LEU A 9 39.27 3.55 16.43
N PHE A 10 38.10 3.03 16.01
CA PHE A 10 36.85 3.80 16.07
C PHE A 10 36.10 3.66 17.41
N ILE A 11 36.58 2.82 18.33
CA ILE A 11 36.00 2.65 19.69
C ILE A 11 36.49 3.74 20.67
N MET A 12 37.39 4.65 20.27
CA MET A 12 38.11 5.50 21.23
C MET A 12 37.98 7.01 21.00
N VAL A 13 36.79 7.56 20.70
CA VAL A 13 36.56 9.02 20.86
C VAL A 13 35.10 9.32 21.22
N VAL A 14 34.72 9.13 22.48
CA VAL A 14 33.68 9.96 23.14
C VAL A 14 34.12 10.16 24.58
N SER A 15 34.76 11.29 24.86
CA SER A 15 34.79 11.98 26.17
C SER A 15 35.83 13.10 26.11
N LEU A 16 35.39 14.37 26.13
CA LEU A 16 36.02 15.48 26.88
C LEU A 16 35.44 16.83 26.47
N SER A 17 34.54 17.38 27.31
CA SER A 17 34.58 18.79 27.75
C SER A 17 33.38 19.12 28.66
N GLY A 18 33.64 19.40 29.94
CA GLY A 18 32.69 19.98 30.89
C GLY A 18 33.27 20.05 32.31
N PRO A 19 33.24 21.19 33.02
CA PRO A 19 34.12 21.45 34.16
C PRO A 19 33.59 20.98 35.53
N ALA A 20 34.57 20.66 36.38
CA ALA A 20 34.68 20.72 37.84
C ALA A 20 33.45 20.60 38.77
N ALA A 21 33.56 19.56 39.60
CA ALA A 21 33.27 19.50 41.04
C ALA A 21 31.81 19.64 41.50
N ASP A 22 31.17 18.47 41.72
CA ASP A 22 30.36 18.22 42.92
C ASP A 22 30.31 16.70 43.20
N ALA A 23 30.14 16.36 44.49
CA ALA A 23 30.36 15.04 45.10
C ALA A 23 29.95 13.82 44.26
N GLN A 24 30.92 12.95 43.97
CA GLN A 24 30.77 11.81 43.06
C GLN A 24 30.07 10.64 43.75
N ALA A 25 28.81 10.41 43.39
CA ALA A 25 28.16 9.11 43.55
C ALA A 25 28.99 8.03 42.83
N PRO A 26 29.01 6.76 43.31
CA PRO A 26 29.74 5.69 42.64
C PRO A 26 29.30 5.62 41.17
N ALA A 27 30.28 5.66 40.26
CA ALA A 27 30.04 5.61 38.83
C ALA A 27 29.17 4.39 38.48
N PRO A 28 28.14 4.54 37.62
CA PRO A 28 27.41 3.39 37.11
C PRO A 28 28.42 2.44 36.46
N GLN A 29 28.42 1.17 36.91
CA GLN A 29 29.24 0.14 36.30
C GLN A 29 28.93 0.10 34.80
N PRO A 30 29.95 0.02 33.92
CA PRO A 30 29.70 -0.16 32.50
C PRO A 30 28.86 -1.42 32.30
N PRO A 31 27.89 -1.42 31.38
CA PRO A 31 27.04 -2.57 31.13
C PRO A 31 27.93 -3.78 30.82
N SER A 32 27.83 -4.82 31.64
CA SER A 32 28.63 -6.05 31.58
C SER A 32 28.16 -7.03 30.49
N GLY A 33 27.47 -6.51 29.47
CA GLY A 33 26.98 -7.27 28.33
C GLY A 33 27.84 -7.07 27.08
N PRO A 34 27.78 -7.99 26.10
CA PRO A 34 28.44 -7.79 24.80
C PRO A 34 27.95 -6.48 24.16
N GLN A 35 28.87 -5.67 23.65
CA GLN A 35 28.51 -4.46 22.92
C GLN A 35 27.82 -4.85 21.61
N ILE A 36 26.56 -4.40 21.46
CA ILE A 36 25.79 -4.57 20.24
C ILE A 36 26.02 -3.34 19.37
N ILE A 37 26.44 -3.57 18.13
CA ILE A 37 26.68 -2.54 17.13
C ILE A 37 25.64 -2.70 16.02
N GLN A 38 24.94 -1.61 15.72
CA GLN A 38 23.98 -1.56 14.62
C GLN A 38 24.70 -1.19 13.32
N VAL A 39 24.49 -1.98 12.26
CA VAL A 39 25.21 -1.82 10.98
C VAL A 39 24.26 -1.97 9.80
N ASP A 40 24.37 -1.06 8.82
CA ASP A 40 23.69 -1.17 7.54
C ASP A 40 24.36 -2.20 6.64
N ALA A 41 23.57 -3.10 6.06
CA ALA A 41 24.09 -4.18 5.24
C ALA A 41 23.16 -4.56 4.08
N ARG A 42 23.75 -5.10 3.01
CA ARG A 42 22.98 -5.79 1.96
C ARG A 42 23.05 -7.30 2.16
N PHE A 43 21.90 -7.95 2.23
CA PHE A 43 21.84 -9.40 2.34
C PHE A 43 22.39 -10.06 1.06
N GLN A 44 23.09 -11.20 1.18
CA GLN A 44 23.41 -12.03 0.03
C GLN A 44 22.74 -13.39 0.11
N HIS A 45 23.04 -14.15 1.15
CA HIS A 45 22.43 -15.46 1.38
C HIS A 45 22.67 -15.89 2.83
N ALA A 46 21.90 -16.87 3.28
CA ALA A 46 22.09 -17.52 4.57
C ALA A 46 22.20 -19.03 4.38
N VAL A 47 23.11 -19.64 5.14
CA VAL A 47 23.28 -21.09 5.27
C VAL A 47 23.15 -21.45 6.75
N ALA A 48 23.02 -22.74 7.07
CA ALA A 48 22.85 -23.17 8.46
C ALA A 48 23.98 -22.64 9.35
N GLY A 49 23.64 -21.77 10.32
CA GLY A 49 24.58 -21.17 11.27
C GLY A 49 25.37 -19.96 10.78
N GLN A 50 25.21 -19.52 9.52
CA GLN A 50 25.92 -18.36 8.98
C GLN A 50 25.08 -17.54 8.01
N ALA A 51 25.27 -16.23 8.00
CA ALA A 51 24.68 -15.35 7.01
C ALA A 51 25.74 -14.42 6.41
N VAL A 52 25.65 -14.22 5.09
CA VAL A 52 26.61 -13.44 4.31
C VAL A 52 25.96 -12.12 3.91
N PHE A 53 26.67 -11.03 4.19
CA PHE A 53 26.23 -9.68 3.93
C PHE A 53 27.32 -8.87 3.25
N VAL A 54 26.93 -7.81 2.54
CA VAL A 54 27.83 -6.74 2.11
C VAL A 54 27.70 -5.59 3.10
N ILE A 55 28.76 -5.31 3.84
CA ILE A 55 28.85 -4.24 4.84
C ILE A 55 29.93 -3.28 4.34
N GLU A 56 29.57 -2.01 4.11
CA GLU A 56 30.48 -0.97 3.58
C GLU A 56 31.21 -1.38 2.28
N GLY A 57 30.56 -2.21 1.46
CA GLY A 57 31.13 -2.72 0.19
C GLY A 57 32.02 -3.96 0.35
N GLU A 58 32.26 -4.45 1.56
CA GLU A 58 32.99 -5.68 1.83
C GLU A 58 32.05 -6.83 2.17
N VAL A 59 32.32 -8.01 1.63
CA VAL A 59 31.56 -9.22 1.97
C VAL A 59 32.01 -9.72 3.35
N ARG A 60 31.07 -9.81 4.29
CA ARG A 60 31.26 -10.27 5.67
C ARG A 60 30.37 -11.48 5.93
N THR A 61 30.90 -12.46 6.64
CA THR A 61 30.12 -13.61 7.14
C THR A 61 29.89 -13.42 8.63
N LEU A 62 28.63 -13.48 9.06
CA LEU A 62 28.23 -13.38 10.46
C LEU A 62 27.74 -14.74 10.95
N SER A 63 28.13 -15.10 12.17
CA SER A 63 27.64 -16.30 12.83
C SER A 63 26.19 -16.09 13.29
N VAL A 64 25.32 -17.04 13.00
CA VAL A 64 23.91 -17.02 13.40
C VAL A 64 23.71 -18.05 14.51
N PRO A 65 23.31 -17.64 15.72
CA PRO A 65 23.12 -18.58 16.83
C PRO A 65 22.13 -19.69 16.48
N ALA A 66 22.45 -20.93 16.87
CA ALA A 66 21.64 -22.11 16.52
C ALA A 66 20.26 -22.07 17.18
N GLU A 67 20.19 -21.47 18.37
CA GLU A 67 19.00 -21.23 19.17
C GLU A 67 18.09 -20.14 18.59
N ALA A 68 18.61 -19.25 17.74
CA ALA A 68 17.89 -18.12 17.15
C ALA A 68 17.02 -18.56 15.95
N LYS A 69 16.10 -19.50 16.16
CA LYS A 69 15.24 -20.08 15.11
C LYS A 69 14.42 -19.03 14.35
N SER A 70 13.94 -17.99 15.05
CA SER A 70 13.18 -16.89 14.43
C SER A 70 14.05 -16.02 13.52
N LEU A 71 15.30 -15.76 13.91
CA LEU A 71 16.26 -15.05 13.07
C LEU A 71 16.60 -15.88 11.83
N GLN A 72 16.85 -17.18 11.98
CA GLN A 72 17.10 -18.08 10.85
C GLN A 72 15.91 -18.09 9.87
N ALA A 73 14.68 -18.17 10.37
CA ALA A 73 13.48 -18.11 9.55
C ALA A 73 13.35 -16.76 8.81
N ARG A 74 13.65 -15.62 9.47
CA ARG A 74 13.67 -14.30 8.82
C ARG A 74 14.72 -14.22 7.71
N LEU A 75 15.93 -14.70 7.98
CA LEU A 75 17.02 -14.70 7.00
C LEU A 75 16.70 -15.53 5.76
N GLN A 76 15.94 -16.62 5.92
CA GLN A 76 15.44 -17.41 4.79
C GLN A 76 14.36 -16.70 3.97
N ALA A 77 13.68 -15.70 4.53
CA ALA A 77 12.67 -14.91 3.83
C ALA A 77 13.27 -13.74 3.02
N TYR A 78 14.49 -13.30 3.34
CA TYR A 78 15.16 -12.22 2.63
C TYR A 78 15.74 -12.67 1.29
N GLN A 79 15.84 -11.72 0.36
CA GLN A 79 16.39 -11.91 -0.96
C GLN A 79 17.75 -11.22 -1.12
N PRO A 80 18.65 -11.76 -1.96
CA PRO A 80 19.93 -11.12 -2.24
C PRO A 80 19.72 -9.66 -2.67
N GLY A 81 20.45 -8.75 -2.03
CA GLY A 81 20.39 -7.30 -2.26
C GLY A 81 19.40 -6.55 -1.35
N ASP A 82 18.60 -7.23 -0.53
CA ASP A 82 17.77 -6.59 0.49
C ASP A 82 18.59 -5.71 1.42
N TRP A 83 18.10 -4.51 1.72
CA TRP A 83 18.76 -3.63 2.69
C TRP A 83 18.24 -3.94 4.10
N LEU A 84 19.17 -4.34 4.96
CA LEU A 84 18.92 -4.73 6.34
C LEU A 84 19.73 -3.87 7.30
N ILE A 85 19.15 -3.67 8.47
CA ILE A 85 19.79 -3.14 9.66
C ILE A 85 20.10 -4.35 10.56
N LEU A 86 21.38 -4.54 10.85
CA LEU A 86 21.88 -5.67 11.61
C LEU A 86 22.31 -5.23 13.01
N ASP A 87 21.88 -5.95 14.03
CA ASP A 87 22.44 -5.86 15.37
C ASP A 87 23.47 -6.96 15.54
N VAL A 88 24.74 -6.57 15.65
CA VAL A 88 25.89 -7.47 15.68
C VAL A 88 26.58 -7.35 17.03
N ALA A 89 26.73 -8.47 17.72
CA ALA A 89 27.56 -8.58 18.91
C ALA A 89 28.95 -9.10 18.51
N GLN A 90 29.99 -8.58 19.16
CA GLN A 90 31.34 -9.12 19.03
C GLN A 90 31.63 -10.06 20.20
N ASP A 91 32.02 -11.30 19.88
CA ASP A 91 32.53 -12.29 20.84
C ASP A 91 33.92 -12.77 20.37
N GLY A 92 34.97 -12.20 20.97
CA GLY A 92 36.34 -12.36 20.51
C GLY A 92 36.53 -11.88 19.07
N ASP A 93 36.99 -12.79 18.20
CA ASP A 93 37.17 -12.53 16.75
C ASP A 93 35.91 -12.84 15.92
N THR A 94 34.84 -13.32 16.56
CA THR A 94 33.60 -13.71 15.86
C THR A 94 32.54 -12.63 15.99
N LEU A 95 31.95 -12.27 14.84
CA LEU A 95 30.77 -11.41 14.79
C LEU A 95 29.51 -12.28 14.81
N ILE A 96 28.69 -12.08 15.83
CA ILE A 96 27.45 -12.82 16.06
C ILE A 96 26.27 -11.93 15.70
N LEU A 97 25.45 -12.38 14.76
CA LEU A 97 24.22 -11.69 14.40
C LEU A 97 23.14 -11.95 15.45
N GLN A 98 22.70 -10.90 16.13
CA GLN A 98 21.64 -10.96 17.14
C GLN A 98 20.27 -10.72 16.49
N GLU A 99 20.19 -9.73 15.62
CA GLU A 99 18.96 -9.36 14.94
C GLU A 99 19.24 -8.82 13.53
N ALA A 100 18.32 -9.10 12.61
CA ALA A 100 18.29 -8.50 11.29
C ALA A 100 16.87 -7.97 11.05
N THR A 101 16.76 -6.67 10.77
CA THR A 101 15.50 -6.00 10.44
C THR A 101 15.61 -5.33 9.08
N ALA A 102 14.47 -5.17 8.39
CA ALA A 102 14.47 -4.47 7.11
C ALA A 102 14.79 -2.99 7.32
N GLY A 103 15.73 -2.44 6.54
CA GLY A 103 15.96 -1.01 6.50
C GLY A 103 14.71 -0.30 5.99
N THR A 104 14.30 0.78 6.67
CA THR A 104 13.11 1.54 6.30
C THR A 104 13.47 2.90 5.73
N ILE A 105 12.70 3.30 4.72
CA ILE A 105 12.69 4.67 4.24
C ILE A 105 11.73 5.46 5.12
N ASP A 106 12.27 6.44 5.83
CA ASP A 106 11.46 7.43 6.55
C ASP A 106 11.05 8.58 5.64
N VAL A 107 9.76 8.61 5.29
CA VAL A 107 9.20 9.65 4.43
C VAL A 107 8.35 10.62 5.24
N THR A 108 8.78 11.89 5.23
CA THR A 108 8.06 12.96 5.91
C THR A 108 6.61 13.08 5.40
N ARG A 109 5.71 13.53 6.29
CA ARG A 109 4.27 13.63 5.98
C ARG A 109 4.00 14.47 4.72
N TRP A 110 4.67 15.61 4.58
CA TRP A 110 4.47 16.50 3.44
C TRP A 110 5.03 15.92 2.14
N HIS A 111 6.14 15.18 2.19
CA HIS A 111 6.66 14.52 1.00
C HIS A 111 5.70 13.43 0.50
N ARG A 112 5.10 12.64 1.42
CA ARG A 112 4.06 11.66 1.07
C ARG A 112 2.87 12.32 0.37
N VAL A 113 2.35 13.41 0.94
CA VAL A 113 1.25 14.17 0.34
C VAL A 113 1.64 14.67 -1.04
N GLY A 114 2.84 15.25 -1.19
CA GLY A 114 3.35 15.72 -2.47
C GLY A 114 3.44 14.61 -3.53
N VAL A 115 3.96 13.44 -3.17
CA VAL A 115 4.04 12.29 -4.10
C VAL A 115 2.65 11.79 -4.47
N LEU A 116 1.75 11.61 -3.51
CA LEU A 116 0.39 11.16 -3.78
C LEU A 116 -0.36 12.13 -4.71
N LEU A 117 -0.27 13.44 -4.44
CA LEU A 117 -0.89 14.45 -5.30
C LEU A 117 -0.24 14.52 -6.68
N GLY A 118 1.09 14.41 -6.76
CA GLY A 118 1.83 14.39 -8.02
C GLY A 118 1.46 13.19 -8.90
N VAL A 119 1.41 11.99 -8.31
CA VAL A 119 0.99 10.76 -8.99
C VAL A 119 -0.49 10.84 -9.40
N ALA A 120 -1.37 11.30 -8.51
CA ALA A 120 -2.79 11.48 -8.81
C ALA A 120 -3.01 12.45 -9.97
N LEU A 121 -2.32 13.59 -9.97
CA LEU A 121 -2.36 14.56 -11.07
C LEU A 121 -1.82 13.96 -12.37
N GLY A 122 -0.68 13.27 -12.31
CA GLY A 122 -0.09 12.59 -13.47
C GLY A 122 -1.05 11.57 -14.08
N LEU A 123 -1.73 10.78 -13.24
CA LEU A 123 -2.75 9.83 -13.68
C LEU A 123 -3.96 10.54 -14.31
N LEU A 124 -4.46 11.62 -13.70
CA LEU A 124 -5.56 12.40 -14.27
C LEU A 124 -5.20 13.04 -15.61
N LEU A 125 -3.98 13.54 -15.77
CA LEU A 125 -3.48 14.08 -17.04
C LEU A 125 -3.35 12.97 -18.10
N PHE A 126 -2.83 11.80 -17.72
CA PHE A 126 -2.77 10.64 -18.60
C PHE A 126 -4.16 10.19 -19.08
N LEU A 127 -5.13 10.08 -18.17
CA LEU A 127 -6.52 9.76 -18.51
C LEU A 127 -7.16 10.86 -19.36
N SER A 128 -6.87 12.14 -19.08
CA SER A 128 -7.36 13.25 -19.89
C SER A 128 -6.84 13.16 -21.33
N ALA A 129 -5.55 12.83 -21.51
CA ALA A 129 -4.98 12.62 -22.83
C ALA A 129 -5.65 11.44 -23.55
N LEU A 130 -5.86 10.31 -22.85
CA LEU A 130 -6.49 9.12 -23.40
C LEU A 130 -7.96 9.37 -23.81
N PHE A 131 -8.69 10.15 -23.02
CA PHE A 131 -10.12 10.45 -23.23
C PHE A 131 -10.37 11.81 -23.90
N ARG A 132 -9.40 12.33 -24.66
CA ARG A 132 -9.54 13.57 -25.46
C ARG A 132 -10.03 14.78 -24.65
N GLY A 133 -9.54 14.92 -23.42
CA GLY A 133 -9.78 16.07 -22.55
C GLY A 133 -10.84 15.88 -21.47
N ASN A 134 -11.54 14.75 -21.40
CA ASN A 134 -12.51 14.49 -20.33
C ASN A 134 -12.23 13.18 -19.56
N PRO A 135 -11.38 13.23 -18.51
CA PRO A 135 -11.05 12.03 -17.72
C PRO A 135 -12.24 11.47 -16.93
N PHE A 136 -13.28 12.29 -16.71
CA PHE A 136 -14.48 11.90 -15.97
C PHE A 136 -15.58 11.31 -16.86
N ALA A 137 -15.37 11.23 -18.18
CA ALA A 137 -16.31 10.62 -19.11
C ALA A 137 -16.63 9.16 -18.74
N VAL A 138 -15.67 8.44 -18.16
CA VAL A 138 -15.84 7.06 -17.68
C VAL A 138 -16.84 6.93 -16.53
N LEU A 139 -17.22 8.02 -15.86
CA LEU A 139 -18.17 8.01 -14.75
C LEU A 139 -19.63 8.14 -15.20
N ILE A 140 -19.85 8.50 -16.46
CA ILE A 140 -21.17 8.79 -17.02
C ILE A 140 -21.81 7.48 -17.53
N GLY A 141 -23.03 7.20 -17.10
CA GLY A 141 -23.89 6.10 -17.52
C GLY A 141 -24.46 6.30 -18.93
N GLU A 142 -25.14 5.26 -19.44
CA GLU A 142 -25.74 5.28 -20.79
C GLU A 142 -26.94 6.22 -20.89
N ASP A 143 -27.53 6.60 -19.76
CA ASP A 143 -28.61 7.60 -19.65
C ASP A 143 -28.09 9.04 -19.51
N GLY A 144 -26.78 9.25 -19.68
CA GLY A 144 -26.13 10.55 -19.52
C GLY A 144 -26.02 11.02 -18.07
N ARG A 145 -26.36 10.20 -17.07
CA ARG A 145 -26.24 10.52 -15.63
C ARG A 145 -24.95 9.96 -15.03
N TYR A 146 -24.58 10.39 -13.84
CA TYR A 146 -23.49 9.73 -13.11
C TYR A 146 -23.96 8.36 -12.61
N SER A 147 -23.15 7.34 -12.84
CA SER A 147 -23.44 5.98 -12.39
C SER A 147 -22.71 5.69 -11.08
N SER A 148 -23.45 5.31 -10.04
CA SER A 148 -22.88 4.97 -8.72
C SER A 148 -21.87 3.83 -8.82
N SER A 149 -22.15 2.77 -9.58
CA SER A 149 -21.20 1.66 -9.76
C SER A 149 -19.94 2.05 -10.54
N LYS A 150 -20.04 2.89 -11.60
CA LYS A 150 -18.87 3.43 -12.30
C LYS A 150 -18.02 4.31 -11.37
N PHE A 151 -18.67 5.15 -10.57
CA PHE A 151 -18.00 6.00 -9.59
C PHE A 151 -17.26 5.19 -8.54
N GLN A 152 -17.90 4.19 -7.94
CA GLN A 152 -17.28 3.37 -6.90
C GLN A 152 -16.04 2.62 -7.40
N VAL A 153 -16.13 1.98 -8.57
CA VAL A 153 -14.97 1.30 -9.16
C VAL A 153 -13.88 2.30 -9.51
N ALA A 154 -14.24 3.45 -10.11
CA ALA A 154 -13.26 4.48 -10.45
C ALA A 154 -12.52 5.01 -9.22
N VAL A 155 -13.22 5.34 -8.13
CA VAL A 155 -12.60 5.83 -6.89
C VAL A 155 -11.70 4.76 -6.26
N TRP A 156 -12.18 3.52 -6.13
CA TRP A 156 -11.42 2.41 -5.56
C TRP A 156 -10.11 2.17 -6.34
N PHE A 157 -10.21 1.97 -7.65
CA PHE A 157 -9.03 1.70 -8.48
C PHE A 157 -8.14 2.93 -8.62
N PHE A 158 -8.68 4.15 -8.61
CA PHE A 158 -7.86 5.36 -8.60
C PHE A 158 -6.98 5.42 -7.36
N VAL A 159 -7.54 5.20 -6.16
CA VAL A 159 -6.77 5.18 -4.92
C VAL A 159 -5.74 4.05 -4.94
N LEU A 160 -6.13 2.83 -5.32
CA LEU A 160 -5.21 1.69 -5.41
C LEU A 160 -4.05 1.92 -6.38
N ILE A 161 -4.31 2.46 -7.57
CA ILE A 161 -3.26 2.73 -8.56
C ILE A 161 -2.35 3.87 -8.09
N VAL A 162 -2.92 4.93 -7.50
CA VAL A 162 -2.13 6.04 -6.96
C VAL A 162 -1.22 5.59 -5.83
N THR A 163 -1.70 4.76 -4.90
CA THR A 163 -0.86 4.22 -3.81
C THR A 163 0.23 3.29 -4.33
N TYR A 164 -0.10 2.42 -5.29
CA TYR A 164 0.85 1.53 -5.94
C TYR A 164 1.97 2.30 -6.64
N LEU A 165 1.61 3.28 -7.48
CA LEU A 165 2.58 4.11 -8.21
C LEU A 165 3.39 5.01 -7.27
N ALA A 166 2.78 5.54 -6.20
CA ALA A 166 3.51 6.30 -5.18
C ALA A 166 4.54 5.42 -4.46
N ALA A 167 4.22 4.16 -4.16
CA ALA A 167 5.15 3.23 -3.56
C ALA A 167 6.34 2.93 -4.49
N LEU A 168 6.07 2.65 -5.77
CA LEU A 168 7.11 2.46 -6.77
C LEU A 168 8.02 3.70 -6.90
N TRP A 169 7.42 4.89 -6.97
CA TRP A 169 8.17 6.15 -7.06
C TRP A 169 9.10 6.36 -5.85
N LEU A 170 8.56 6.19 -4.63
CA LEU A 170 9.34 6.39 -3.40
C LEU A 170 10.47 5.38 -3.27
N ARG A 171 10.23 4.11 -3.65
CA ARG A 171 11.25 3.05 -3.66
C ARG A 171 12.34 3.34 -4.67
N TRP A 172 11.97 3.71 -5.89
CA TRP A 172 12.94 4.06 -6.93
C TRP A 172 13.81 5.26 -6.53
N LYS A 173 13.17 6.34 -6.04
CA LYS A 173 13.88 7.58 -5.71
C LYS A 173 14.83 7.44 -4.52
N GLN A 174 14.56 6.52 -3.58
CA GLN A 174 15.31 6.41 -2.32
C GLN A 174 16.18 5.17 -2.23
N GLY A 175 15.70 4.02 -2.73
CA GLY A 175 16.46 2.78 -2.80
C GLY A 175 17.25 2.61 -4.10
N GLY A 176 16.90 3.33 -5.17
CA GLY A 176 17.53 3.20 -6.48
C GLY A 176 16.78 2.28 -7.44
N ALA A 177 17.35 2.07 -8.62
CA ALA A 177 16.70 1.34 -9.72
C ALA A 177 16.46 -0.15 -9.43
N GLU A 178 17.26 -0.73 -8.53
CA GLU A 178 17.13 -2.13 -8.07
C GLU A 178 15.80 -2.41 -7.35
N PHE A 179 15.15 -1.38 -6.80
CA PHE A 179 13.84 -1.49 -6.14
C PHE A 179 12.67 -1.04 -7.02
N ILE A 180 12.89 -0.85 -8.33
CA ILE A 180 11.81 -0.65 -9.30
C ILE A 180 11.06 -1.97 -9.43
N GLY A 181 9.89 -2.05 -8.80
CA GLY A 181 9.05 -3.24 -8.80
C GLY A 181 9.01 -3.93 -7.43
N GLY A 182 8.56 -5.19 -7.44
CA GLY A 182 8.43 -6.02 -6.24
C GLY A 182 7.42 -5.50 -5.22
N VAL A 183 6.58 -4.52 -5.60
CA VAL A 183 5.42 -4.11 -4.82
C VAL A 183 4.28 -5.06 -5.18
N ASN A 184 3.91 -5.91 -4.23
CA ASN A 184 2.87 -6.92 -4.38
C ASN A 184 1.56 -6.43 -3.76
N ILE A 185 0.45 -6.89 -4.32
CA ILE A 185 -0.90 -6.62 -3.83
C ILE A 185 -1.30 -7.83 -2.95
N PRO A 186 -1.59 -7.64 -1.66
CA PRO A 186 -2.07 -8.70 -0.79
C PRO A 186 -3.36 -9.36 -1.26
N GLU A 187 -3.65 -10.54 -0.72
CA GLU A 187 -4.80 -11.36 -1.12
C GLU A 187 -6.14 -10.65 -0.92
N ASN A 188 -6.43 -10.11 0.27
CA ASN A 188 -7.74 -9.51 0.51
C ASN A 188 -7.92 -8.23 -0.32
N LEU A 189 -6.85 -7.43 -0.47
CA LEU A 189 -6.88 -6.24 -1.32
C LEU A 189 -7.14 -6.58 -2.79
N LEU A 190 -6.52 -7.66 -3.28
CA LEU A 190 -6.74 -8.17 -4.64
C LEU A 190 -8.16 -8.71 -4.80
N LEU A 191 -8.66 -9.49 -3.84
CA LEU A 191 -10.02 -10.02 -3.83
C LEU A 191 -11.08 -8.91 -3.80
N LEU A 192 -10.92 -7.90 -2.93
CA LEU A 192 -11.82 -6.75 -2.86
C LEU A 192 -11.86 -6.02 -4.22
N SER A 193 -10.69 -5.82 -4.83
CA SER A 193 -10.58 -5.23 -6.17
C SER A 193 -11.27 -6.08 -7.25
N GLY A 194 -11.12 -7.40 -7.18
CA GLY A 194 -11.79 -8.36 -8.06
C GLY A 194 -13.31 -8.31 -7.91
N ILE A 195 -13.83 -8.32 -6.67
CA ILE A 195 -15.27 -8.20 -6.37
C ILE A 195 -15.82 -6.87 -6.90
N SER A 196 -15.07 -5.78 -6.75
CA SER A 196 -15.43 -4.44 -7.24
C SER A 196 -15.58 -4.44 -8.77
N ALA A 197 -14.58 -4.95 -9.49
CA ALA A 197 -14.61 -5.07 -10.95
C ALA A 197 -15.71 -6.01 -11.45
N PHE A 198 -15.87 -7.17 -10.80
CA PHE A 198 -16.92 -8.14 -11.12
C PHE A 198 -18.31 -7.54 -10.97
N THR A 199 -18.57 -6.85 -9.86
CA THR A 199 -19.89 -6.26 -9.60
C THR A 199 -20.23 -5.17 -10.60
N PHE A 200 -19.25 -4.34 -10.98
CA PHE A 200 -19.47 -3.36 -12.04
C PHE A 200 -19.83 -4.03 -13.37
N ALA A 201 -19.07 -5.04 -13.80
CA ALA A 201 -19.33 -5.74 -15.05
C ALA A 201 -20.70 -6.43 -15.03
N ALA A 202 -21.03 -7.12 -13.93
CA ALA A 202 -22.30 -7.81 -13.75
C ALA A 202 -23.48 -6.83 -13.72
N ALA A 203 -23.39 -5.72 -12.97
CA ALA A 203 -24.43 -4.71 -12.92
C ALA A 203 -24.66 -4.06 -14.29
N LYS A 204 -23.59 -3.75 -15.03
CA LYS A 204 -23.71 -3.25 -16.40
C LYS A 204 -24.39 -4.26 -17.31
N GLY A 205 -24.02 -5.54 -17.24
CA GLY A 205 -24.66 -6.61 -18.00
C GLY A 205 -26.15 -6.74 -17.70
N ILE A 206 -26.54 -6.69 -16.42
CA ILE A 206 -27.96 -6.74 -16.01
C ILE A 206 -28.72 -5.52 -16.54
N THR A 207 -28.17 -4.31 -16.40
CA THR A 207 -28.83 -3.07 -16.85
C THR A 207 -28.99 -3.04 -18.36
N THR A 208 -27.94 -3.35 -19.12
CA THR A 208 -27.97 -3.36 -20.60
C THR A 208 -28.98 -4.38 -21.12
N ALA A 209 -28.97 -5.62 -20.62
CA ALA A 209 -29.95 -6.64 -21.01
C ALA A 209 -31.40 -6.19 -20.75
N LYS A 210 -31.64 -5.55 -19.60
CA LYS A 210 -32.97 -5.01 -19.26
C LYS A 210 -33.41 -3.87 -20.16
N VAL A 211 -32.51 -2.93 -20.45
CA VAL A 211 -32.78 -1.81 -21.36
C VAL A 211 -33.07 -2.33 -22.77
N ASP A 212 -32.34 -3.33 -23.25
CA ASP A 212 -32.55 -3.91 -24.58
C ASP A 212 -33.91 -4.61 -24.68
N VAL A 213 -34.29 -5.40 -23.67
CA VAL A 213 -35.63 -6.02 -23.60
C VAL A 213 -36.73 -4.96 -23.59
N ALA A 214 -36.57 -3.90 -22.79
CA ALA A 214 -37.54 -2.81 -22.70
C ALA A 214 -37.66 -2.02 -24.02
N ARG A 215 -36.55 -1.78 -24.72
CA ARG A 215 -36.57 -1.14 -26.05
C ARG A 215 -37.30 -1.99 -27.08
N GLN A 216 -37.06 -3.31 -27.07
CA GLN A 216 -37.72 -4.24 -27.99
C GLN A 216 -39.23 -4.36 -27.74
N SER A 217 -39.66 -4.25 -26.48
CA SER A 217 -41.08 -4.28 -26.11
C SER A 217 -41.79 -2.92 -26.26
N GLY A 218 -41.10 -1.87 -26.70
CA GLY A 218 -41.66 -0.52 -26.79
C GLY A 218 -41.98 0.11 -25.43
N ASP A 219 -41.33 -0.35 -24.36
CA ASP A 219 -41.56 0.12 -23.00
C ASP A 219 -41.06 1.56 -22.82
N THR A 220 -41.97 2.47 -22.51
CA THR A 220 -41.69 3.90 -22.32
C THR A 220 -40.94 4.23 -21.03
N ARG A 221 -40.68 3.22 -20.17
CA ARG A 221 -39.86 3.38 -18.96
C ARG A 221 -38.37 3.51 -19.22
N VAL A 222 -37.91 3.30 -20.46
CA VAL A 222 -36.53 3.61 -20.86
C VAL A 222 -36.32 5.12 -20.76
N LYS A 223 -35.44 5.53 -19.85
CA LYS A 223 -35.20 6.95 -19.56
C LYS A 223 -34.65 7.68 -20.80
N ALA A 224 -35.14 8.90 -20.99
CA ALA A 224 -34.51 9.86 -21.90
C ALA A 224 -33.13 10.26 -21.37
N GLU A 225 -32.19 10.47 -22.29
CA GLU A 225 -30.84 10.90 -21.98
C GLU A 225 -30.86 12.31 -21.36
N VAL A 226 -30.13 12.48 -20.25
CA VAL A 226 -30.08 13.76 -19.52
C VAL A 226 -29.02 14.68 -20.12
N LYS A 227 -29.39 15.94 -20.33
CA LYS A 227 -28.46 16.98 -20.83
C LYS A 227 -27.32 17.24 -19.84
N PRO A 228 -26.12 17.63 -20.32
CA PRO A 228 -24.98 17.90 -19.45
C PRO A 228 -25.26 18.89 -18.31
N GLU A 229 -26.01 19.96 -18.56
CA GLU A 229 -26.37 20.98 -17.56
C GLU A 229 -27.26 20.48 -16.41
N GLU A 230 -27.93 19.33 -16.55
CA GLU A 230 -28.88 18.80 -15.56
C GLU A 230 -28.26 17.70 -14.66
N ARG A 231 -26.97 17.40 -14.83
CA ARG A 231 -26.26 16.33 -14.11
C ARG A 231 -25.92 16.74 -12.67
N LYS A 232 -26.63 16.18 -11.69
CA LYS A 232 -26.34 16.39 -10.26
C LYS A 232 -25.59 15.19 -9.67
N LEU A 233 -24.28 15.32 -9.43
CA LEU A 233 -23.42 14.21 -8.96
C LEU A 233 -23.93 13.57 -7.66
N LEU A 234 -24.06 14.34 -6.58
CA LEU A 234 -24.45 13.80 -5.27
C LEU A 234 -25.87 13.21 -5.29
N ALA A 235 -26.83 13.89 -5.92
CA ALA A 235 -28.19 13.39 -6.02
C ALA A 235 -28.25 12.08 -6.82
N ASN A 236 -27.46 11.93 -7.88
CA ASN A 236 -27.41 10.70 -8.67
C ASN A 236 -26.69 9.54 -7.96
N LEU A 237 -25.88 9.82 -6.93
CA LEU A 237 -25.15 8.79 -6.18
C LEU A 237 -25.98 8.16 -5.06
N VAL A 238 -26.93 8.91 -4.49
CA VAL A 238 -27.75 8.48 -3.33
C VAL A 238 -29.22 8.29 -3.64
N SER A 239 -29.68 8.71 -4.82
CA SER A 239 -31.07 8.55 -5.25
C SER A 239 -31.23 7.49 -6.32
N ASN A 240 -32.35 6.79 -6.28
CA ASN A 240 -32.80 5.88 -7.32
C ASN A 240 -33.20 6.63 -8.60
N ASP A 241 -33.60 5.82 -9.58
CA ASP A 241 -34.05 6.23 -10.90
C ASP A 241 -35.22 7.22 -10.93
N GLN A 242 -36.00 7.28 -9.83
CA GLN A 242 -37.13 8.18 -9.61
C GLN A 242 -36.74 9.45 -8.81
N GLY A 243 -35.44 9.64 -8.54
CA GLY A 243 -34.93 10.78 -7.79
C GLY A 243 -35.16 10.69 -6.27
N ARG A 244 -35.59 9.53 -5.76
CA ARG A 244 -35.81 9.31 -4.31
C ARG A 244 -34.58 8.66 -3.67
N PRO A 245 -34.21 9.01 -2.43
CA PRO A 245 -33.13 8.35 -1.72
C PRO A 245 -33.29 6.83 -1.72
N ASP A 246 -32.23 6.11 -2.08
CA ASP A 246 -32.21 4.66 -2.11
C ASP A 246 -31.28 4.11 -1.03
N LEU A 247 -31.84 3.28 -0.15
CA LEU A 247 -31.09 2.72 0.96
C LEU A 247 -29.95 1.81 0.48
N GLY A 248 -30.16 1.03 -0.58
CA GLY A 248 -29.15 0.11 -1.11
C GLY A 248 -27.99 0.84 -1.76
N ASP A 249 -28.27 1.84 -2.60
CA ASP A 249 -27.24 2.63 -3.28
C ASP A 249 -26.46 3.49 -2.27
N THR A 250 -27.16 4.03 -1.25
CA THR A 250 -26.54 4.77 -0.13
C THR A 250 -25.67 3.87 0.73
N GLN A 251 -26.15 2.67 1.11
CA GLN A 251 -25.39 1.70 1.89
C GLN A 251 -24.13 1.26 1.14
N MET A 252 -24.25 0.98 -0.15
CA MET A 252 -23.12 0.58 -1.00
C MET A 252 -22.07 1.70 -1.08
N LEU A 253 -22.50 2.95 -1.25
CA LEU A 253 -21.62 4.11 -1.25
C LEU A 253 -20.88 4.25 0.09
N ILE A 254 -21.58 4.10 1.23
CA ILE A 254 -20.98 4.19 2.56
C ILE A 254 -19.92 3.09 2.76
N ILE A 255 -20.25 1.83 2.44
CA ILE A 255 -19.32 0.70 2.58
C ILE A 255 -18.07 0.92 1.71
N MET A 256 -18.25 1.41 0.47
CA MET A 256 -17.14 1.75 -0.40
C MET A 256 -16.27 2.87 0.19
N LEU A 257 -16.87 3.94 0.72
CA LEU A 257 -16.12 5.04 1.33
C LEU A 257 -15.34 4.62 2.58
N VAL A 258 -15.90 3.71 3.39
CA VAL A 258 -15.19 3.11 4.53
C VAL A 258 -14.01 2.28 4.04
N ALA A 259 -14.19 1.41 3.05
CA ALA A 259 -13.11 0.61 2.50
C ALA A 259 -11.98 1.48 1.91
N VAL A 260 -12.33 2.50 1.12
CA VAL A 260 -11.38 3.47 0.55
C VAL A 260 -10.66 4.24 1.64
N GLY A 261 -11.38 4.75 2.64
CA GLY A 261 -10.82 5.56 3.72
C GLY A 261 -9.84 4.77 4.59
N THR A 262 -10.21 3.55 4.99
CA THR A 262 -9.34 2.66 5.78
C THR A 262 -8.09 2.30 4.99
N TYR A 263 -8.25 1.80 3.77
CA TYR A 263 -7.13 1.44 2.92
C TYR A 263 -6.19 2.64 2.66
N PHE A 264 -6.74 3.82 2.37
CA PHE A 264 -5.93 5.02 2.17
C PHE A 264 -5.13 5.41 3.42
N ALA A 265 -5.74 5.30 4.61
CA ALA A 265 -5.05 5.60 5.86
C ALA A 265 -3.89 4.63 6.13
N GLU A 266 -4.08 3.34 5.85
CA GLU A 266 -3.05 2.32 5.98
C GLU A 266 -1.94 2.50 4.94
N ALA A 267 -2.30 2.72 3.67
CA ALA A 267 -1.36 3.07 2.61
C ALA A 267 -0.54 4.32 2.97
N PHE A 268 -1.18 5.37 3.47
CA PHE A 268 -0.48 6.58 3.88
C PHE A 268 0.53 6.35 5.01
N LYS A 269 0.21 5.47 5.97
CA LYS A 269 1.15 5.05 7.02
C LYS A 269 2.31 4.24 6.43
N PHE A 270 2.02 3.26 5.59
CA PHE A 270 3.01 2.42 4.92
C PHE A 270 4.00 3.22 4.09
N LEU A 271 3.53 4.22 3.33
CA LEU A 271 4.41 5.11 2.56
C LEU A 271 5.36 5.93 3.44
N GLY A 272 5.12 5.99 4.76
CA GLY A 272 5.93 6.76 5.71
C GLY A 272 7.12 6.01 6.29
N ALA A 273 7.06 4.69 6.32
CA ALA A 273 8.09 3.81 6.88
C ALA A 273 8.16 2.54 6.02
N MET A 274 8.62 2.70 4.77
CA MET A 274 8.57 1.63 3.79
C MET A 274 9.85 0.79 3.84
N PRO A 275 9.75 -0.54 3.97
CA PRO A 275 10.94 -1.39 3.94
C PRO A 275 11.59 -1.42 2.55
N LEU A 276 12.92 -1.39 2.51
CA LEU A 276 13.73 -1.58 1.29
C LEU A 276 14.17 -3.03 1.14
N LEU A 277 13.16 -3.88 1.00
CA LEU A 277 13.30 -5.27 0.55
C LEU A 277 12.94 -5.35 -0.93
N HIS A 278 13.48 -6.32 -1.66
CA HIS A 278 13.15 -6.58 -3.06
C HIS A 278 11.65 -6.77 -3.25
N THR A 279 11.02 -7.52 -2.36
CA THR A 279 9.56 -7.67 -2.33
C THR A 279 8.96 -7.02 -1.11
N VAL A 280 7.95 -6.18 -1.34
CA VAL A 280 7.13 -5.59 -0.27
C VAL A 280 5.66 -5.77 -0.60
N MET A 281 4.85 -5.91 0.44
CA MET A 281 3.41 -5.95 0.30
C MET A 281 2.86 -4.55 0.52
N LEU A 282 1.92 -4.11 -0.32
CA LEU A 282 1.04 -3.02 0.07
C LEU A 282 0.27 -3.41 1.34
N PRO A 283 -0.31 -2.44 2.07
CA PRO A 283 -1.20 -2.77 3.16
C PRO A 283 -2.38 -3.60 2.67
N ASP A 284 -2.72 -4.64 3.42
CA ASP A 284 -3.88 -5.46 3.12
C ASP A 284 -5.14 -4.82 3.72
N VAL A 285 -6.31 -5.23 3.24
CA VAL A 285 -7.58 -4.90 3.89
C VAL A 285 -7.98 -6.02 4.83
N ASP A 286 -8.60 -5.68 5.96
CA ASP A 286 -9.05 -6.69 6.90
C ASP A 286 -10.23 -7.51 6.32
N THR A 287 -10.37 -8.73 6.84
CA THR A 287 -11.40 -9.67 6.40
C THR A 287 -12.82 -9.16 6.67
N THR A 288 -13.01 -8.27 7.65
CA THR A 288 -14.33 -7.68 7.94
C THR A 288 -14.72 -6.67 6.87
N ILE A 289 -13.80 -5.81 6.44
CA ILE A 289 -14.02 -4.91 5.30
C ILE A 289 -14.28 -5.73 4.03
N LEU A 290 -13.47 -6.76 3.75
CA LEU A 290 -13.67 -7.63 2.60
C LEU A 290 -15.05 -8.29 2.61
N ALA A 291 -15.44 -8.89 3.74
CA ALA A 291 -16.74 -9.56 3.88
C ALA A 291 -17.91 -8.58 3.76
N THR A 292 -17.83 -7.43 4.43
CA THR A 292 -18.88 -6.39 4.39
C THR A 292 -19.02 -5.81 2.99
N PHE A 293 -17.90 -5.59 2.29
CA PHE A 293 -17.88 -5.17 0.90
C PHE A 293 -18.54 -6.23 0.02
N GLY A 294 -18.14 -7.50 0.13
CA GLY A 294 -18.73 -8.61 -0.62
C GLY A 294 -20.24 -8.75 -0.42
N LEU A 295 -20.72 -8.67 0.82
CA LEU A 295 -22.15 -8.71 1.14
C LEU A 295 -22.90 -7.52 0.54
N GLY A 296 -22.33 -6.31 0.63
CA GLY A 296 -22.92 -5.10 0.04
C GLY A 296 -23.04 -5.20 -1.48
N GLN A 297 -22.00 -5.70 -2.15
CA GLN A 297 -21.99 -5.91 -3.60
C GLN A 297 -22.98 -7.00 -4.03
N GLY A 298 -23.09 -8.10 -3.27
CA GLY A 298 -24.07 -9.17 -3.51
C GLY A 298 -25.51 -8.70 -3.35
N ALA A 299 -25.80 -7.91 -2.31
CA ALA A 299 -27.10 -7.30 -2.10
C ALA A 299 -27.46 -6.33 -3.24
N TYR A 300 -26.51 -5.51 -3.68
CA TYR A 300 -26.68 -4.60 -4.81
C TYR A 300 -27.00 -5.34 -6.12
N LEU A 301 -26.24 -6.39 -6.45
CA LEU A 301 -26.51 -7.20 -7.64
C LEU A 301 -27.86 -7.89 -7.57
N THR A 302 -28.24 -8.39 -6.40
CA THR A 302 -29.57 -9.01 -6.19
C THR A 302 -30.68 -8.00 -6.41
N LYS A 303 -30.55 -6.78 -5.87
CA LYS A 303 -31.49 -5.68 -6.12
C LYS A 303 -31.55 -5.35 -7.62
N LYS A 304 -30.40 -5.18 -8.28
CA LYS A 304 -30.33 -4.91 -9.73
C LYS A 304 -30.98 -6.01 -10.55
N TYR A 305 -30.82 -7.27 -10.17
CA TYR A 305 -31.42 -8.40 -10.84
C TYR A 305 -32.93 -8.47 -10.62
N ALA A 306 -33.41 -8.25 -9.39
CA ALA A 306 -34.84 -8.33 -9.05
C ALA A 306 -35.67 -7.11 -9.49
N GLY A 307 -35.09 -5.91 -9.53
CA GLY A 307 -35.82 -4.67 -9.83
C GLY A 307 -36.21 -4.51 -11.31
N ARG A 308 -37.26 -3.74 -11.62
CA ARG A 308 -37.68 -3.51 -13.02
C ARG A 308 -36.88 -2.38 -13.67
N VAL A 309 -37.00 -2.26 -15.00
CA VAL A 309 -36.40 -1.14 -15.75
C VAL A 309 -36.94 0.19 -15.22
N GLY A 310 -36.05 1.08 -14.78
CA GLY A 310 -36.40 2.37 -14.18
C GLY A 310 -36.73 2.34 -12.68
N GLU A 311 -36.63 1.18 -12.01
CA GLU A 311 -36.81 1.03 -10.55
C GLU A 311 -35.49 0.69 -9.83
N ALA A 312 -34.48 0.20 -10.56
CA ALA A 312 -33.31 -0.48 -10.02
C ALA A 312 -32.01 0.31 -10.18
#